data_AF-A0A0G0F6R6-F1
#
_entry.id   AF-A0A0G0F6R6-F1
#
_cell.length_a   1.000
_cell.length_b   1.000
_cell.length_c   1.000
_cell.angle_alpha   90.00
_cell.angle_beta   90.00
_cell.angle_gamma   90.00
#
_symmetry.space_group_name_H-M   'P 1'
#
loop_
_entity.id
_entity.type
_entity.pdbx_description
1 polymer ?
#
loop_
_entity_poly.entity_id
_entity_poly.type
_entity_poly.pdbx_seq_one_letter_code
_entity_poly.pdbx_strand_id
1 'polypeptide(L)'
;MKKFLPVAILVLIILSAVYLNRSYAYFFDYIGSHFVGNQNYIRKSEVGKGAHEIKLITLGDSLLAGTCTSDSSSVLAHLIAQSFVGGDKKVSLLNLAVPGAGVKDVLEEQVPETLEQNPDFIVLMIGVNDVHDLKMASYFREYYAQILKQLSQTKAQVTLINIPYLGSDLVLFPPWDINIEANTDNFNHIIDSLAKEKNLKVVNLHDKFKNEFKKKSSLYCSDQFHPSDKGYKAWADYINANITR
;
A
#
# COMPACT_ATOMS: atom_id res chain seq x y z
N MET A 1 -22.45 -21.94 -43.63
CA MET A 1 -22.20 -21.69 -42.18
C MET A 1 -20.81 -22.14 -41.70
N LYS A 2 -20.31 -23.35 -41.99
CA LYS A 2 -19.01 -23.84 -41.47
C LYS A 2 -17.76 -23.02 -41.87
N LYS A 3 -17.74 -22.34 -43.01
CA LYS A 3 -16.59 -21.53 -43.48
C LYS A 3 -16.43 -20.17 -42.77
N PHE A 4 -17.49 -19.66 -42.14
CA PHE A 4 -17.45 -18.36 -41.45
C PHE A 4 -17.09 -18.49 -39.96
N LEU A 5 -17.25 -19.69 -39.39
CA LEU A 5 -16.97 -19.94 -37.97
C LEU A 5 -15.49 -19.72 -37.61
N PRO A 6 -14.49 -20.20 -38.39
CA PRO A 6 -13.08 -19.94 -38.07
C PRO A 6 -12.72 -18.46 -38.12
N VAL A 7 -13.28 -17.71 -39.08
CA VAL A 7 -13.06 -16.27 -39.22
C VAL A 7 -13.68 -15.53 -38.03
N ALA A 8 -14.91 -15.89 -37.62
CA ALA A 8 -15.56 -15.29 -36.46
C ALA A 8 -14.79 -15.57 -35.16
N ILE A 9 -14.27 -16.80 -34.97
CA ILE A 9 -13.43 -17.15 -33.82
C ILE A 9 -12.14 -16.31 -33.81
N LEU A 10 -11.46 -16.19 -34.95
CA LEU A 10 -10.23 -15.39 -35.05
C LEU A 10 -10.50 -13.92 -34.73
N VAL A 11 -11.59 -13.34 -35.23
CA VAL A 11 -12.01 -11.97 -34.93
C VAL A 11 -12.26 -11.80 -33.42
N LEU A 12 -12.97 -12.73 -32.78
CA LEU A 12 -13.21 -12.67 -31.33
C LEU A 12 -11.92 -12.74 -30.52
N ILE A 13 -10.97 -13.59 -30.92
CA ILE A 13 -9.65 -13.69 -30.26
C ILE A 13 -8.91 -12.35 -30.38
N ILE A 14 -8.88 -11.76 -31.57
CA ILE A 14 -8.21 -10.48 -31.82
C ILE A 14 -8.86 -9.37 -30.99
N LEU A 15 -10.19 -9.26 -31.01
CA LEU A 15 -10.92 -8.25 -30.24
C LEU A 15 -10.66 -8.41 -28.74
N SER A 16 -10.64 -9.66 -28.23
CA SER A 16 -10.33 -9.94 -26.83
C SER A 16 -8.90 -9.54 -26.48
N ALA A 17 -7.92 -9.88 -27.31
CA ALA A 17 -6.52 -9.51 -27.10
C ALA A 17 -6.32 -7.99 -27.13
N VAL A 18 -6.96 -7.29 -28.07
CA VAL A 18 -6.95 -5.82 -28.14
C VAL A 18 -7.58 -5.23 -26.88
N TYR A 19 -8.74 -5.72 -26.47
CA TYR A 19 -9.41 -5.26 -25.26
C TYR A 19 -8.54 -5.44 -24.02
N LEU A 20 -7.97 -6.63 -23.81
CA LEU A 20 -7.08 -6.91 -22.67
C LEU A 20 -5.88 -5.97 -22.66
N ASN A 21 -5.22 -5.78 -23.80
CA ASN A 21 -4.08 -4.87 -23.91
C ASN A 21 -4.46 -3.41 -23.67
N ARG A 22 -5.56 -2.93 -24.25
CA ARG A 22 -5.99 -1.54 -24.14
C ARG A 22 -6.53 -1.21 -22.75
N SER A 23 -7.28 -2.11 -22.12
CA SER A 23 -7.77 -1.93 -20.75
C SER A 23 -6.63 -1.91 -19.73
N TYR A 24 -5.61 -2.75 -19.91
CA TYR A 24 -4.41 -2.74 -19.06
C TYR A 24 -3.60 -1.45 -19.24
N ALA A 25 -3.37 -1.02 -20.49
CA ALA A 25 -2.68 0.24 -20.76
C ALA A 25 -3.46 1.45 -20.22
N TYR A 26 -4.78 1.45 -20.37
CA TYR A 26 -5.66 2.51 -19.87
C TYR A 26 -5.50 2.74 -18.36
N PHE A 27 -5.34 1.69 -17.56
CA PHE A 27 -5.11 1.81 -16.12
C PHE A 27 -3.89 2.68 -15.82
N PHE A 28 -2.72 2.37 -16.42
CA PHE A 28 -1.49 3.14 -16.20
C PHE A 28 -1.55 4.53 -16.83
N ASP A 29 -2.14 4.67 -18.01
CA ASP A 29 -2.30 5.96 -18.69
C ASP A 29 -3.20 6.89 -17.87
N TYR A 30 -4.29 6.37 -17.30
CA TYR A 30 -5.20 7.17 -16.47
C TYR A 30 -4.49 7.64 -15.19
N ILE A 31 -3.82 6.73 -14.48
CA ILE A 31 -3.09 7.08 -13.26
C ILE A 31 -2.00 8.10 -13.58
N GLY A 32 -1.18 7.86 -14.60
CA GLY A 32 -0.07 8.74 -14.99
C GLY A 32 -0.54 10.13 -15.41
N SER A 33 -1.63 10.23 -16.17
CA SER A 33 -2.18 11.53 -16.62
C SER A 33 -2.87 12.33 -15.52
N HIS A 34 -3.27 11.69 -14.43
CA HIS A 34 -3.96 12.32 -13.29
C HIS A 34 -3.12 12.33 -12.01
N PHE A 35 -1.85 11.92 -12.10
CA PHE A 35 -0.93 11.82 -10.98
C PHE A 35 -0.60 13.22 -10.44
N VAL A 36 -0.92 13.45 -9.17
CA VAL A 36 -0.72 14.75 -8.50
C VAL A 36 0.67 14.85 -7.85
N GLY A 37 1.47 13.78 -7.91
CA GLY A 37 2.77 13.74 -7.26
C GLY A 37 2.69 13.55 -5.75
N ASN A 38 3.85 13.66 -5.13
CA ASN A 38 4.00 13.56 -3.68
C ASN A 38 4.60 14.85 -3.10
N GLN A 39 3.91 15.97 -3.34
CA GLN A 39 4.37 17.31 -2.99
C GLN A 39 4.52 17.52 -1.48
N ASN A 40 3.81 16.73 -0.68
CA ASN A 40 3.72 16.86 0.77
C ASN A 40 4.49 15.78 1.54
N TYR A 41 5.33 15.01 0.84
CA TYR A 41 6.21 14.04 1.47
C TYR A 41 7.12 14.69 2.50
N ILE A 42 7.05 14.20 3.74
CA ILE A 42 8.01 14.54 4.78
C ILE A 42 8.71 13.27 5.24
N ARG A 43 10.01 13.20 4.94
CA ARG A 43 10.87 12.09 5.34
C ARG A 43 11.10 12.03 6.84
N LYS A 44 11.42 13.17 7.47
CA LYS A 44 11.68 13.27 8.92
C LYS A 44 10.79 14.37 9.50
N SER A 45 10.05 14.05 10.55
CA SER A 45 9.22 15.03 11.25
C SER A 45 9.10 14.72 12.73
N GLU A 46 9.03 15.77 13.54
CA GLU A 46 8.65 15.67 14.94
C GLU A 46 7.15 15.97 15.07
N VAL A 47 6.40 15.08 15.74
CA VAL A 47 4.96 15.20 15.94
C VAL A 47 4.67 15.30 17.44
N GLY A 48 4.03 16.38 17.86
CA GLY A 48 3.79 16.69 19.28
C GLY A 48 4.88 17.56 19.93
N LYS A 49 4.74 17.82 21.24
CA LYS A 49 5.63 18.72 22.01
C LYS A 49 6.06 18.16 23.38
N GLY A 50 5.75 16.90 23.68
CA GLY A 50 6.09 16.26 24.95
C GLY A 50 7.60 16.02 25.11
N ALA A 51 8.06 15.79 26.34
CA ALA A 51 9.48 15.55 26.63
C ALA A 51 9.93 14.11 26.32
N HIS A 52 9.02 13.13 26.36
CA HIS A 52 9.34 11.73 26.08
C HIS A 52 9.22 11.42 24.59
N GLU A 53 10.33 11.04 23.96
CA GLU A 53 10.39 10.74 22.52
C GLU A 53 10.06 9.27 22.23
N ILE A 54 9.21 9.04 21.23
CA ILE A 54 8.96 7.76 20.58
C ILE A 54 9.54 7.80 19.18
N LYS A 55 10.32 6.80 18.79
CA LYS A 55 10.85 6.66 17.42
C LYS A 55 9.96 5.72 16.61
N LEU A 56 9.27 6.31 15.63
CA LEU A 56 8.41 5.59 14.71
C LEU A 56 9.04 5.58 13.31
N ILE A 57 9.17 4.39 12.72
CA ILE A 57 9.60 4.22 11.33
C ILE A 57 8.47 3.64 10.50
N THR A 58 8.21 4.23 9.33
CA THR A 58 7.25 3.69 8.36
C THR A 58 7.95 3.25 7.08
N LEU A 59 7.63 2.05 6.62
CA LEU A 59 8.20 1.36 5.46
C LEU A 59 7.09 1.07 4.46
N GLY A 60 7.30 1.41 3.18
CA GLY A 60 6.28 1.17 2.17
C GLY A 60 6.46 1.92 0.86
N ASP A 61 5.33 2.23 0.24
CA ASP A 61 5.24 2.79 -1.10
C ASP A 61 4.59 4.19 -1.14
N SER A 62 3.92 4.53 -2.24
CA SER A 62 3.24 5.82 -2.43
C SER A 62 2.17 6.12 -1.38
N LEU A 63 1.54 5.09 -0.79
CA LEU A 63 0.47 5.26 0.17
C LEU A 63 0.98 5.81 1.51
N LEU A 64 2.10 5.28 2.03
CA LEU A 64 2.74 5.81 3.23
C LEU A 64 3.51 7.10 2.92
N ALA A 65 4.01 7.24 1.69
CA ALA A 65 4.66 8.46 1.25
C ALA A 65 3.66 9.63 1.14
N GLY A 66 2.36 9.36 1.00
CA GLY A 66 1.29 10.35 1.02
C GLY A 66 0.96 10.95 -0.34
N THR A 67 1.13 10.19 -1.43
CA THR A 67 0.69 10.63 -2.77
C THR A 67 -0.76 11.10 -2.73
N CYS A 68 -1.06 12.20 -3.42
CA CYS A 68 -2.37 12.87 -3.46
C CYS A 68 -2.82 13.61 -2.19
N THR A 69 -1.98 13.73 -1.16
CA THR A 69 -2.33 14.56 0.01
C THR A 69 -2.26 16.04 -0.31
N SER A 70 -3.17 16.84 0.25
CA SER A 70 -3.15 18.31 0.07
C SER A 70 -2.15 19.01 0.99
N ASP A 71 -1.83 18.39 2.13
CA ASP A 71 -0.88 18.89 3.12
C ASP A 71 -0.14 17.75 3.83
N SER A 72 1.00 18.07 4.45
CA SER A 72 1.85 17.06 5.10
C SER A 72 1.25 16.43 6.37
N SER A 73 0.30 17.10 7.03
CA SER A 73 -0.43 16.53 8.15
C SER A 73 -1.50 15.52 7.73
N SER A 74 -1.90 15.53 6.45
CA SER A 74 -2.77 14.53 5.83
C SER A 74 -2.03 13.27 5.35
N VAL A 75 -0.70 13.26 5.37
CA VAL A 75 0.13 12.07 5.04
C VAL A 75 -0.15 10.95 6.02
N LEU A 76 -0.40 9.75 5.51
CA LEU A 76 -0.77 8.59 6.34
C LEU A 76 0.26 8.30 7.44
N ALA A 77 1.56 8.36 7.13
CA ALA A 77 2.62 8.20 8.12
C ALA A 77 2.55 9.25 9.25
N HIS A 78 2.23 10.51 8.91
CA HIS A 78 2.02 11.57 9.90
C HIS A 78 0.76 11.31 10.74
N LEU A 79 -0.36 10.95 10.12
CA LEU A 79 -1.60 10.63 10.82
C LEU A 79 -1.45 9.44 11.80
N ILE A 80 -0.63 8.45 11.44
CA ILE A 80 -0.26 7.34 12.31
C ILE A 80 0.61 7.86 13.47
N ALA A 81 1.66 8.64 13.19
CA ALA A 81 2.54 9.23 14.20
C ALA A 81 1.76 10.09 15.21
N GLN A 82 0.84 10.93 14.73
CA GLN A 82 -0.01 11.78 15.55
C GLN A 82 -0.84 10.99 16.57
N SER A 83 -1.13 9.71 16.29
CA SER A 83 -1.89 8.84 17.18
C SER A 83 -1.11 8.36 18.41
N PHE A 84 0.22 8.35 18.35
CA PHE A 84 1.10 8.02 19.48
C PHE A 84 1.33 9.20 20.42
N VAL A 85 1.00 10.42 19.98
CA VAL A 85 1.08 11.63 20.81
C VAL A 85 0.00 11.61 21.88
N GLY A 86 0.40 11.83 23.13
CA GLY A 86 -0.52 11.90 24.28
C GLY A 86 0.24 12.01 25.60
N GLY A 87 -0.30 12.75 26.56
CA GLY A 87 0.41 13.07 27.80
C GLY A 87 1.69 13.86 27.51
N ASP A 88 2.83 13.34 27.98
CA ASP A 88 4.16 13.95 27.79
C ASP A 88 4.96 13.32 26.63
N LYS A 89 4.28 12.69 25.67
CA LYS A 89 4.92 12.01 24.53
C LYS A 89 5.00 12.90 23.29
N LYS A 90 6.12 12.84 22.57
CA LYS A 90 6.30 13.29 21.18
C LYS A 90 6.81 12.12 20.32
N VAL A 91 6.66 12.23 19.00
CA VAL A 91 7.10 11.22 18.05
C VAL A 91 8.13 11.79 17.10
N SER A 92 9.30 11.16 17.05
CA SER A 92 10.25 11.33 15.96
C SER A 92 9.88 10.33 14.86
N LEU A 93 9.24 10.82 13.80
CA LEU A 93 8.83 10.03 12.65
C LEU A 93 9.92 10.06 11.58
N LEU A 94 10.33 8.86 11.15
CA LEU A 94 11.11 8.66 9.93
C LEU A 94 10.28 7.83 8.94
N ASN A 95 9.81 8.49 7.87
CA ASN A 95 9.06 7.85 6.80
C ASN A 95 9.99 7.48 5.64
N LEU A 96 10.28 6.19 5.51
CA LEU A 96 11.15 5.65 4.46
C LEU A 96 10.39 5.21 3.20
N ALA A 97 9.07 5.42 3.15
CA ALA A 97 8.26 4.99 2.04
C ALA A 97 8.59 5.73 0.74
N VAL A 98 8.66 4.98 -0.37
CA VAL A 98 9.05 5.49 -1.69
C VAL A 98 7.96 5.17 -2.71
N PRO A 99 7.37 6.17 -3.39
CA PRO A 99 6.39 5.91 -4.46
C PRO A 99 6.91 4.94 -5.51
N GLY A 100 6.11 3.91 -5.82
CA GLY A 100 6.46 2.86 -6.78
C GLY A 100 7.26 1.69 -6.20
N ALA A 101 7.69 1.74 -4.93
CA ALA A 101 8.43 0.64 -4.31
C ALA A 101 7.59 -0.65 -4.22
N GLY A 102 8.22 -1.78 -4.52
CA GLY A 102 7.74 -3.13 -4.19
C GLY A 102 8.50 -3.74 -3.01
N VAL A 103 8.21 -5.00 -2.69
CA VAL A 103 8.86 -5.71 -1.56
C VAL A 103 10.39 -5.82 -1.70
N LYS A 104 10.91 -5.89 -2.92
CA LYS A 104 12.37 -5.93 -3.13
C LYS A 104 13.03 -4.60 -2.75
N ASP A 105 12.43 -3.48 -3.13
CA ASP A 105 12.97 -2.15 -2.83
C ASP A 105 12.92 -1.88 -1.32
N VAL A 106 11.84 -2.29 -0.64
CA VAL A 106 11.78 -2.22 0.82
C VAL A 106 12.91 -3.02 1.47
N LEU A 107 13.16 -4.26 1.00
CA LEU A 107 14.23 -5.11 1.54
C LEU A 107 15.63 -4.51 1.32
N GLU A 108 15.87 -3.98 0.12
CA GLU A 108 17.21 -3.54 -0.30
C GLU A 108 17.55 -2.12 0.15
N GLU A 109 16.55 -1.24 0.29
CA GLU A 109 16.78 0.19 0.51
C GLU A 109 16.23 0.70 1.85
N GLN A 110 15.06 0.24 2.28
CA GLN A 110 14.40 0.80 3.47
C GLN A 110 14.71 0.03 4.77
N VAL A 111 14.84 -1.29 4.67
CA VAL A 111 15.19 -2.14 5.83
C VAL A 111 16.59 -1.81 6.38
N PRO A 112 17.66 -1.68 5.57
CA PRO A 112 18.99 -1.39 6.09
C PRO A 112 19.03 -0.11 6.94
N GLU A 113 18.42 0.98 6.45
CA GLU A 113 18.34 2.23 7.22
C GLU A 113 17.54 2.05 8.52
N THR A 114 16.45 1.28 8.49
CA THR A 114 15.64 1.00 9.70
C THR A 114 16.48 0.34 10.81
N LEU A 115 17.37 -0.59 10.46
CA LEU A 115 18.23 -1.27 11.42
C LEU A 115 19.22 -0.33 12.12
N GLU A 116 19.56 0.80 11.49
CA GLU A 116 20.50 1.79 12.03
C GLU A 116 19.86 2.78 13.01
N GLN A 117 18.53 2.87 13.07
CA GLN A 117 17.83 3.93 13.81
C GLN A 117 17.37 3.57 15.23
N ASN A 118 17.48 2.29 15.62
CA ASN A 118 16.95 1.75 16.89
C ASN A 118 15.50 2.24 17.18
N PRO A 119 14.53 1.89 16.31
CA PRO A 119 13.14 2.34 16.47
C PRO A 119 12.43 1.67 17.64
N ASP A 120 11.41 2.35 18.17
CA ASP A 120 10.47 1.79 19.15
C ASP A 120 9.31 1.09 18.43
N PHE A 121 8.84 1.67 17.31
CA PHE A 121 7.75 1.15 16.51
C PHE A 121 8.09 1.16 15.03
N ILE A 122 7.65 0.13 14.32
CA ILE A 122 7.76 0.01 12.86
C ILE A 122 6.38 -0.27 12.28
N VAL A 123 6.00 0.45 11.24
CA VAL A 123 4.82 0.16 10.42
C VAL A 123 5.26 -0.22 9.01
N LEU A 124 4.85 -1.40 8.56
CA LEU A 124 5.12 -1.88 7.20
C LEU A 124 3.80 -1.99 6.43
N MET A 125 3.71 -1.26 5.32
CA MET A 125 2.61 -1.38 4.35
C MET A 125 3.20 -1.40 2.95
N ILE A 126 3.25 -2.58 2.33
CA ILE A 126 3.87 -2.79 1.02
C ILE A 126 3.20 -3.93 0.28
N GLY A 127 3.18 -3.84 -1.05
CA GLY A 127 2.77 -4.93 -1.94
C GLY A 127 1.84 -4.51 -3.07
N VAL A 128 1.31 -3.28 -3.04
CA VAL A 128 0.41 -2.76 -4.08
C VAL A 128 1.11 -2.79 -5.44
N ASN A 129 2.33 -2.26 -5.53
CA ASN A 129 3.07 -2.26 -6.80
C ASN A 129 3.37 -3.68 -7.28
N ASP A 130 3.69 -4.61 -6.37
CA ASP A 130 3.91 -6.02 -6.73
C ASP A 130 2.66 -6.70 -7.30
N VAL A 131 1.48 -6.37 -6.78
CA VAL A 131 0.20 -6.85 -7.31
C VAL A 131 -0.04 -6.28 -8.72
N HIS A 132 0.14 -4.97 -8.91
CA HIS A 132 -0.08 -4.31 -10.20
C HIS A 132 0.97 -4.65 -11.26
N ASP A 133 2.19 -4.98 -10.85
CA ASP A 133 3.25 -5.53 -11.70
C ASP A 133 3.09 -7.03 -12.00
N LEU A 134 2.02 -7.65 -11.50
CA LEU A 134 1.72 -9.08 -11.69
C LEU A 134 2.87 -9.98 -11.20
N LYS A 135 3.53 -9.62 -10.09
CA LYS A 135 4.58 -10.45 -9.50
C LYS A 135 4.00 -11.77 -9.03
N MET A 136 4.84 -12.81 -9.03
CA MET A 136 4.45 -14.12 -8.54
C MET A 136 4.29 -14.12 -7.01
N ALA A 137 3.35 -14.90 -6.50
CA ALA A 137 3.16 -15.08 -5.06
C ALA A 137 4.42 -15.63 -4.34
N SER A 138 5.20 -16.48 -5.02
CA SER A 138 6.49 -16.97 -4.51
C SER A 138 7.51 -15.84 -4.34
N TYR A 139 7.59 -14.93 -5.31
CA TYR A 139 8.43 -13.73 -5.24
C TYR A 139 8.02 -12.87 -4.04
N PHE A 140 6.73 -12.56 -3.91
CA PHE A 140 6.23 -11.75 -2.81
C PHE A 140 6.53 -12.41 -1.45
N ARG A 141 6.22 -13.71 -1.29
CA ARG A 141 6.49 -14.45 -0.05
C ARG A 141 7.97 -14.45 0.31
N GLU A 142 8.85 -14.66 -0.66
CA GLU A 142 10.30 -14.69 -0.43
C GLU A 142 10.81 -13.36 0.12
N TYR A 143 10.54 -12.25 -0.57
CA TYR A 143 11.01 -10.93 -0.15
C TYR A 143 10.34 -10.46 1.14
N TYR A 144 9.03 -10.66 1.28
CA TYR A 144 8.31 -10.28 2.51
C TYR A 144 8.82 -11.05 3.73
N ALA A 145 9.09 -12.36 3.60
CA ALA A 145 9.68 -13.15 4.69
C ALA A 145 11.08 -12.66 5.06
N GLN A 146 11.89 -12.24 4.08
CA GLN A 146 13.21 -11.64 4.31
C GLN A 146 13.11 -10.29 5.02
N ILE A 147 12.18 -9.41 4.65
CA ILE A 147 11.91 -8.16 5.36
C ILE A 147 11.61 -8.45 6.82
N LEU A 148 10.63 -9.31 7.10
CA LEU A 148 10.26 -9.64 8.49
C LEU A 148 11.40 -10.30 9.26
N LYS A 149 12.24 -11.10 8.60
CA LYS A 149 13.44 -11.69 9.21
C LYS A 149 14.43 -10.59 9.64
N GLN A 150 14.71 -9.62 8.77
CA GLN A 150 15.63 -8.54 9.11
C GLN A 150 15.06 -7.61 10.19
N LEU A 151 13.79 -7.20 10.08
CA LEU A 151 13.15 -6.35 11.09
C LEU A 151 13.11 -7.00 12.49
N SER A 152 13.09 -8.34 12.58
CA SER A 152 13.18 -9.07 13.85
C SER A 152 14.50 -8.90 14.61
N GLN A 153 15.52 -8.32 13.98
CA GLN A 153 16.78 -7.94 14.64
C GLN A 153 16.64 -6.67 15.48
N THR A 154 15.59 -5.89 15.26
CA THR A 154 15.26 -4.72 16.08
C THR A 154 14.51 -5.15 17.35
N LYS A 155 14.47 -4.28 18.36
CA LYS A 155 13.58 -4.43 19.52
C LYS A 155 12.21 -3.79 19.30
N ALA A 156 11.98 -3.25 18.10
CA ALA A 156 10.80 -2.46 17.81
C ALA A 156 9.55 -3.32 17.76
N GLN A 157 8.43 -2.73 18.15
CA GLN A 157 7.14 -3.30 17.89
C GLN A 157 6.74 -3.10 16.42
N VAL A 158 6.66 -4.20 15.68
CA VAL A 158 6.31 -4.19 14.25
C VAL A 158 4.79 -4.39 14.09
N THR A 159 4.15 -3.46 13.38
CA THR A 159 2.77 -3.60 12.90
C THR A 159 2.76 -3.71 11.39
N LEU A 160 2.06 -4.71 10.89
CA LEU A 160 1.87 -4.92 9.45
C LEU A 160 0.50 -4.36 9.07
N ILE A 161 0.40 -3.71 7.91
CA ILE A 161 -0.87 -3.36 7.29
C ILE A 161 -0.95 -4.18 6.01
N ASN A 162 -2.05 -4.92 5.83
CA ASN A 162 -2.23 -5.71 4.63
C ASN A 162 -2.51 -4.81 3.41
N ILE A 163 -2.38 -5.36 2.21
CA ILE A 163 -2.51 -4.64 0.95
C ILE A 163 -3.99 -4.22 0.80
N PRO A 164 -4.31 -2.92 0.74
CA PRO A 164 -5.69 -2.46 0.59
C PRO A 164 -6.21 -2.69 -0.83
N TYR A 165 -7.54 -2.73 -0.98
CA TYR A 165 -8.17 -2.69 -2.30
C TYR A 165 -7.89 -1.33 -2.95
N LEU A 166 -7.30 -1.32 -4.15
CA LEU A 166 -6.95 -0.09 -4.85
C LEU A 166 -7.33 -0.12 -6.33
N GLY A 167 -7.67 1.08 -6.83
CA GLY A 167 -8.22 1.31 -8.15
C GLY A 167 -9.74 1.08 -8.20
N SER A 168 -10.46 2.15 -8.47
CA SER A 168 -11.92 2.10 -8.63
C SER A 168 -12.35 1.43 -9.94
N ASP A 169 -13.66 1.18 -10.05
CA ASP A 169 -14.36 0.79 -11.28
C ASP A 169 -14.19 1.75 -12.47
N LEU A 170 -13.60 2.94 -12.29
CA LEU A 170 -13.22 3.83 -13.39
C LEU A 170 -11.89 3.48 -14.05
N VAL A 171 -10.98 2.78 -13.36
CA VAL A 171 -9.60 2.55 -13.85
C VAL A 171 -9.26 1.08 -14.00
N LEU A 172 -9.88 0.20 -13.21
CA LEU A 172 -9.71 -1.25 -13.29
C LEU A 172 -10.94 -1.88 -13.97
N PHE A 173 -10.76 -2.31 -15.21
CA PHE A 173 -11.81 -2.97 -15.98
C PHE A 173 -11.65 -4.50 -15.98
N PRO A 174 -12.75 -5.26 -16.10
CA PRO A 174 -12.70 -6.71 -16.23
C PRO A 174 -11.83 -7.18 -17.39
N PRO A 175 -11.09 -8.29 -17.26
CA PRO A 175 -10.97 -9.14 -16.06
C PRO A 175 -9.85 -8.69 -15.11
N TRP A 176 -9.23 -7.53 -15.31
CA TRP A 176 -8.08 -7.09 -14.52
C TRP A 176 -8.47 -6.79 -13.08
N ASP A 177 -9.65 -6.22 -12.83
CA ASP A 177 -10.20 -6.04 -11.49
C ASP A 177 -10.25 -7.36 -10.68
N ILE A 178 -10.75 -8.43 -11.30
CA ILE A 178 -10.84 -9.76 -10.69
C ILE A 178 -9.46 -10.36 -10.46
N ASN A 179 -8.56 -10.24 -11.44
CA ASN A 179 -7.21 -10.81 -11.35
C ASN A 179 -6.35 -10.10 -10.30
N ILE A 180 -6.39 -8.77 -10.28
CA ILE A 180 -5.71 -7.94 -9.28
C ILE A 180 -6.25 -8.25 -7.90
N GLU A 181 -7.58 -8.36 -7.76
CA GLU A 181 -8.18 -8.72 -6.49
C GLU A 181 -7.76 -10.11 -5.99
N ALA A 182 -7.79 -11.11 -6.86
CA ALA A 182 -7.35 -12.46 -6.50
C ALA A 182 -5.86 -12.50 -6.10
N ASN A 183 -5.02 -11.69 -6.75
CA ASN A 183 -3.61 -11.55 -6.38
C ASN A 183 -3.44 -10.82 -5.04
N THR A 184 -4.22 -9.76 -4.77
CA THR A 184 -4.25 -9.06 -3.49
C THR A 184 -4.65 -10.00 -2.36
N ASP A 185 -5.72 -10.79 -2.52
CA ASP A 185 -6.16 -11.78 -1.55
C ASP A 185 -5.05 -12.82 -1.26
N ASN A 186 -4.39 -13.32 -2.31
CA ASN A 186 -3.29 -14.27 -2.16
C ASN A 186 -2.09 -13.68 -1.41
N PHE A 187 -1.72 -12.43 -1.71
CA PHE A 187 -0.62 -11.75 -1.03
C PHE A 187 -0.99 -11.43 0.42
N ASN A 188 -2.23 -11.03 0.69
CA ASN A 188 -2.73 -10.81 2.05
C ASN A 188 -2.73 -12.11 2.87
N HIS A 189 -3.08 -13.26 2.28
CA HIS A 189 -2.91 -14.57 2.92
C HIS A 189 -1.45 -14.88 3.24
N ILE A 190 -0.50 -14.48 2.38
CA ILE A 190 0.93 -14.62 2.67
C ILE A 190 1.34 -13.74 3.85
N ILE A 191 0.90 -12.47 3.89
CA ILE A 191 1.15 -11.55 5.00
C ILE A 191 0.63 -12.15 6.30
N ASP A 192 -0.62 -12.61 6.33
CA ASP A 192 -1.25 -13.20 7.52
C ASP A 192 -0.52 -14.47 7.99
N SER A 193 -0.13 -15.35 7.06
CA SER A 193 0.66 -16.55 7.36
C SER A 193 1.99 -16.19 8.02
N LEU A 194 2.76 -15.30 7.41
CA LEU A 194 4.08 -14.91 7.90
C LEU A 194 3.99 -14.11 9.21
N ALA A 195 2.95 -13.29 9.37
CA ALA A 195 2.67 -12.56 10.60
C ALA A 195 2.36 -13.53 11.74
N LYS A 196 1.51 -14.53 11.49
CA LYS A 196 1.17 -15.57 12.48
C LYS A 196 2.40 -16.37 12.90
N GLU A 197 3.25 -16.76 11.95
CA GLU A 197 4.53 -17.46 12.23
C GLU A 197 5.45 -16.66 13.16
N LYS A 198 5.35 -15.32 13.14
CA LYS A 198 6.18 -14.40 13.92
C LYS A 198 5.46 -13.71 15.08
N ASN A 199 4.21 -14.09 15.36
CA ASN A 199 3.34 -13.44 16.35
C ASN A 199 3.25 -11.90 16.17
N LEU A 200 3.16 -11.45 14.91
CA LEU A 200 3.01 -10.04 14.56
C LEU A 200 1.53 -9.69 14.35
N LYS A 201 1.16 -8.45 14.66
CA LYS A 201 -0.18 -7.92 14.42
C LYS A 201 -0.32 -7.46 12.97
N VAL A 202 -1.42 -7.85 12.34
CA VAL A 202 -1.85 -7.35 11.04
C VAL A 202 -3.08 -6.47 11.22
N VAL A 203 -3.03 -5.25 10.69
CA VAL A 203 -4.20 -4.40 10.52
C VAL A 203 -4.81 -4.74 9.16
N ASN A 204 -5.99 -5.36 9.18
CA ASN A 204 -6.72 -5.72 7.96
C ASN A 204 -7.47 -4.50 7.41
N LEU A 205 -6.79 -3.73 6.58
CA LEU A 205 -7.31 -2.55 5.88
C LEU A 205 -8.12 -2.95 4.64
N HIS A 206 -7.70 -4.03 3.97
CA HIS A 206 -8.35 -4.57 2.78
C HIS A 206 -9.84 -4.83 2.98
N ASP A 207 -10.19 -5.79 3.85
CA ASP A 207 -11.59 -6.21 4.04
C ASP A 207 -12.43 -5.08 4.64
N LYS A 208 -11.77 -4.20 5.40
CA LYS A 208 -12.44 -3.08 6.06
C LYS A 208 -12.95 -2.03 5.06
N PHE A 209 -12.21 -1.76 3.99
CA PHE A 209 -12.48 -0.65 3.07
C PHE A 209 -12.75 -1.07 1.62
N LYS A 210 -12.62 -2.35 1.29
CA LYS A 210 -12.83 -2.87 -0.08
C LYS A 210 -14.11 -2.39 -0.72
N ASN A 211 -15.23 -2.36 0.01
CA ASN A 211 -16.51 -1.96 -0.58
C ASN A 211 -16.59 -0.45 -0.88
N GLU A 212 -15.97 0.37 -0.05
CA GLU A 212 -15.91 1.83 -0.21
C GLU A 212 -14.95 2.27 -1.32
N PHE A 213 -13.93 1.45 -1.61
CA PHE A 213 -12.91 1.70 -2.62
C PHE A 213 -13.21 1.01 -3.97
N LYS A 214 -14.17 0.07 -4.05
CA LYS A 214 -14.58 -0.54 -5.33
C LYS A 214 -15.10 0.46 -6.37
N LYS A 215 -15.73 1.55 -5.93
CA LYS A 215 -16.35 2.54 -6.82
C LYS A 215 -15.66 3.88 -6.70
N LYS A 216 -15.73 4.69 -7.77
CA LYS A 216 -15.42 6.12 -7.68
C LYS A 216 -16.13 6.72 -6.48
N SER A 217 -15.36 7.41 -5.63
CA SER A 217 -15.89 8.09 -4.47
C SER A 217 -15.00 9.27 -4.06
N SER A 218 -15.46 10.04 -3.08
CA SER A 218 -14.65 11.10 -2.44
C SER A 218 -13.43 10.56 -1.68
N LEU A 219 -13.27 9.24 -1.54
CA LEU A 219 -12.14 8.61 -0.85
C LEU A 219 -10.91 8.47 -1.76
N TYR A 220 -11.06 8.67 -3.07
CA TYR A 220 -9.96 8.74 -4.03
C TYR A 220 -9.62 10.19 -4.42
N CYS A 221 -8.37 10.41 -4.80
CA CYS A 221 -7.99 11.61 -5.53
C CYS A 221 -8.32 11.49 -7.03
N SER A 222 -7.82 12.44 -7.84
CA SER A 222 -8.13 12.52 -9.28
C SER A 222 -7.74 11.28 -10.07
N ASP A 223 -6.68 10.57 -9.67
CA ASP A 223 -6.19 9.37 -10.35
C ASP A 223 -7.04 8.12 -10.11
N GLN A 224 -8.03 8.19 -9.20
CA GLN A 224 -8.94 7.09 -8.88
C GLN A 224 -8.24 5.81 -8.41
N PHE A 225 -7.01 5.96 -7.91
CA PHE A 225 -6.14 4.91 -7.41
C PHE A 225 -5.61 5.24 -6.02
N HIS A 226 -5.04 6.42 -5.80
CA HIS A 226 -4.56 6.83 -4.47
C HIS A 226 -5.69 7.45 -3.64
N PRO A 227 -5.69 7.23 -2.30
CA PRO A 227 -6.64 7.90 -1.43
C PRO A 227 -6.55 9.44 -1.52
N SER A 228 -7.69 10.11 -1.34
CA SER A 228 -7.73 11.54 -1.01
C SER A 228 -7.37 11.75 0.47
N ASP A 229 -7.25 13.00 0.93
CA ASP A 229 -7.10 13.30 2.37
C ASP A 229 -8.20 12.63 3.21
N LYS A 230 -9.44 12.60 2.70
CA LYS A 230 -10.56 11.92 3.36
C LYS A 230 -10.36 10.41 3.40
N GLY A 231 -9.83 9.82 2.33
CA GLY A 231 -9.48 8.40 2.28
C GLY A 231 -8.37 8.05 3.25
N TYR A 232 -7.25 8.78 3.23
CA TYR A 232 -6.15 8.59 4.17
C TYR A 232 -6.57 8.78 5.62
N LYS A 233 -7.41 9.79 5.91
CA LYS A 233 -7.95 9.97 7.25
C LYS A 233 -8.81 8.79 7.70
N ALA A 234 -9.68 8.26 6.84
CA ALA A 234 -10.49 7.10 7.18
C ALA A 234 -9.62 5.86 7.48
N TRP A 235 -8.59 5.64 6.66
CA TRP A 235 -7.61 4.57 6.89
C TRP A 235 -6.85 4.78 8.20
N ALA A 236 -6.33 5.99 8.44
CA ALA A 236 -5.60 6.32 9.65
C ALA A 236 -6.45 6.10 10.90
N ASP A 237 -7.72 6.53 10.92
CA ASP A 237 -8.61 6.33 12.05
C ASP A 237 -8.76 4.83 12.39
N TYR A 238 -8.89 3.97 11.37
CA TYR A 238 -8.96 2.52 11.56
C TYR A 238 -7.63 1.90 11.98
N ILE A 239 -6.52 2.31 11.36
CA ILE A 239 -5.16 1.85 11.72
C ILE A 239 -4.86 2.24 13.16
N ASN A 240 -5.15 3.48 13.56
CA ASN A 240 -4.87 3.99 14.89
C ASN A 240 -5.65 3.27 15.99
N ALA A 241 -6.86 2.80 15.68
CA ALA A 241 -7.64 1.96 16.59
C ALA A 241 -7.10 0.52 16.71
N ASN A 242 -6.27 0.08 15.76
CA ASN A 242 -5.80 -1.30 15.65
C ASN A 242 -4.28 -1.45 15.67
N ILE A 243 -3.50 -0.38 15.81
CA ILE A 243 -2.05 -0.45 15.99
C ILE A 243 -1.72 -0.85 17.44
N THR A 244 -0.56 -1.49 17.66
CA THR A 244 -0.10 -1.80 19.02
C THR A 244 0.81 -0.68 19.54
N ARG A 245 0.70 -0.36 20.82
CA ARG A 245 1.41 0.74 21.50
C ARG A 245 1.91 0.29 22.87
#